data_AF-A0A0F9SEF0-F1
#
_entry.id   AF-A0A0F9SEF0-F1
#
_cell.length_a   1.000
_cell.length_b   1.000
_cell.length_c   1.000
_cell.angle_alpha   90.00
_cell.angle_beta   90.00
_cell.angle_gamma   90.00
#
_symmetry.space_group_name_H-M   'P 1'
#
loop_
_entity.id
_entity.type
_entity.pdbx_description
1 polymer ?
#
loop_
_entity_poly.entity_id
_entity_poly.type
_entity_poly.pdbx_seq_one_letter_code
_entity_poly.pdbx_strand_id
1 'polypeptide(L)'
;MKTPLEKITSIFIKPKNITEEEVTFHREKKICLVCKGKVGGFMYMCSKCSALYCGNCAQSLIQLEKACWACNEAIDKSKPVKLEKEEEFDVLTSDKDKKV
;
A
#
# COMPACT_ATOMS: atom_id res chain seq x y z
N MET A 1 19.15 7.91 15.80
CA MET A 1 19.15 8.62 14.51
C MET A 1 19.13 7.56 13.41
N LYS A 2 18.14 7.57 12.51
CA LYS A 2 18.05 6.54 11.45
C LYS A 2 19.10 6.79 10.36
N THR A 3 19.77 5.73 9.91
CA THR A 3 20.89 5.80 8.97
C THR A 3 20.42 6.22 7.56
N PRO A 4 21.33 6.73 6.69
CA PRO A 4 20.98 7.12 5.32
C PRO A 4 20.31 5.99 4.51
N LEU A 5 20.70 4.74 4.76
CA LEU A 5 20.11 3.56 4.13
C LEU A 5 18.66 3.32 4.55
N GLU A 6 18.35 3.50 5.84
CA GLU A 6 16.98 3.42 6.37
C GLU A 6 16.06 4.53 5.83
N LYS A 7 16.61 5.67 5.42
CA LYS A 7 15.86 6.74 4.76
C LYS A 7 15.54 6.44 3.29
N ILE A 8 16.40 5.67 2.62
CA ILE A 8 16.22 5.31 1.20
C ILE A 8 15.20 4.19 1.08
N THR A 9 15.26 3.19 1.96
CA THR A 9 14.31 2.06 1.96
C THR A 9 12.89 2.50 2.28
N SER A 10 12.68 3.55 3.08
CA SER A 10 11.34 4.02 3.44
C SER A 10 10.53 4.62 2.30
N ILE A 11 11.16 4.95 1.16
CA ILE A 11 10.48 5.55 -0.01
C ILE A 11 9.71 4.48 -0.80
N PHE A 12 10.13 3.21 -0.73
CA PHE A 12 9.58 2.12 -1.53
C PHE A 12 8.57 1.25 -0.78
N ILE A 13 8.20 1.62 0.45
CA ILE A 13 7.29 0.85 1.29
C ILE A 13 5.86 1.33 1.08
N LYS A 14 4.92 0.39 0.94
CA LYS A 14 3.48 0.70 0.94
C LYS A 14 3.13 1.47 2.23
N PRO A 15 2.54 2.68 2.14
CA PRO A 15 2.14 3.41 3.32
C PRO A 15 1.05 2.65 4.08
N LYS A 16 1.09 2.69 5.42
CA LYS A 16 0.13 1.99 6.27
C LYS A 16 -1.32 2.46 6.04
N ASN A 17 -1.49 3.77 5.81
CA ASN A 17 -2.78 4.40 5.62
C ASN A 17 -2.71 5.32 4.40
N ILE A 18 -3.66 5.15 3.48
CA ILE A 18 -3.91 6.08 2.37
C ILE A 18 -5.35 6.55 2.52
N THR A 19 -5.55 7.86 2.62
CA THR A 19 -6.89 8.43 2.81
C THR A 19 -7.61 8.65 1.48
N GLU A 20 -8.93 8.82 1.53
CA GLU A 20 -9.73 9.14 0.34
C GLU A 20 -9.36 10.51 -0.25
N GLU A 21 -8.99 11.48 0.58
CA GLU A 21 -8.51 12.79 0.15
C GLU A 21 -7.20 12.66 -0.61
N GLU A 22 -6.25 11.83 -0.14
CA GLU A 22 -5.00 11.55 -0.86
C GLU A 22 -5.30 10.90 -2.22
N VAL A 23 -6.19 9.90 -2.25
CA VAL A 23 -6.59 9.25 -3.51
C VAL A 23 -7.22 10.25 -4.48
N THR A 24 -8.09 11.14 -3.97
CA THR A 24 -8.75 12.18 -4.76
C THR A 24 -7.75 13.20 -5.31
N PHE A 25 -6.86 13.71 -4.47
CA PHE A 25 -5.79 14.62 -4.88
C PHE A 25 -4.94 14.00 -6.00
N HIS A 26 -4.52 12.75 -5.83
CA HIS A 26 -3.73 12.02 -6.80
C HIS A 26 -4.46 11.83 -8.14
N ARG A 27 -5.74 11.48 -8.09
CA ARG A 27 -6.59 11.32 -9.28
C ARG A 27 -6.76 12.64 -10.03
N GLU A 28 -7.13 13.71 -9.33
CA GLU A 28 -7.40 15.02 -9.93
C GLU A 28 -6.15 15.67 -10.52
N LYS A 29 -5.01 15.56 -9.82
CA LYS A 29 -3.73 16.08 -10.29
C LYS A 29 -3.05 15.18 -11.32
N LYS A 30 -3.64 14.02 -11.63
CA LYS A 30 -3.06 12.97 -12.49
C LYS A 30 -1.66 12.57 -12.02
N ILE A 31 -1.52 12.29 -10.73
CA ILE A 31 -0.27 11.88 -10.08
C ILE A 31 -0.38 10.42 -9.63
N CYS A 32 0.61 9.61 -9.98
CA CYS A 32 0.65 8.21 -9.57
C CYS A 32 0.74 8.09 -8.05
N LEU A 33 -0.11 7.26 -7.45
CA LEU A 33 -0.13 7.06 -6.00
C LEU A 33 1.15 6.44 -5.44
N VAL A 34 1.84 5.61 -6.23
CA VAL A 34 3.08 4.90 -5.84
C VAL A 34 4.30 5.78 -6.03
N CYS A 35 4.64 6.15 -7.27
CA CYS A 35 5.89 6.86 -7.56
C CYS A 35 5.78 8.39 -7.43
N LYS A 36 4.58 8.92 -7.15
CA LYS A 36 4.30 10.36 -7.04
C LYS A 36 4.63 11.18 -8.31
N GLY A 37 4.84 10.52 -9.45
CA GLY A 37 5.08 11.15 -10.75
C GLY A 37 3.79 11.46 -11.53
N LYS A 38 3.84 12.42 -12.47
CA LYS A 38 2.71 12.72 -13.37
C LYS A 38 2.39 11.52 -14.27
N VAL A 39 1.10 11.25 -14.42
CA VAL A 39 0.56 10.16 -15.23
C VAL A 39 0.20 10.70 -16.61
N GLY A 40 0.78 10.09 -17.64
CA GLY A 40 0.44 10.30 -19.05
C GLY A 40 0.49 8.98 -19.80
N GLY A 41 -0.24 8.90 -20.92
CA GLY A 41 -0.33 7.67 -21.72
C GLY A 41 -1.09 6.55 -21.00
N PHE A 42 -0.54 5.33 -21.03
CA PHE A 42 -1.16 4.16 -20.40
C PHE A 42 -1.17 4.28 -18.87
N MET A 43 -2.36 4.15 -18.29
CA MET A 43 -2.60 4.27 -16.86
C MET A 43 -3.59 3.23 -16.39
N TYR A 44 -3.52 2.90 -15.11
CA TYR A 44 -4.51 2.06 -14.44
C TYR A 44 -5.20 2.84 -13.33
N MET A 45 -6.51 2.73 -13.28
CA MET A 45 -7.33 3.28 -12.21
C MET A 45 -8.04 2.12 -11.50
N CYS A 46 -7.90 2.04 -10.18
CA CYS A 46 -8.58 1.01 -9.40
C CYS A 46 -10.10 1.14 -9.54
N SER A 47 -10.79 0.06 -9.89
CA SER A 47 -12.24 0.07 -10.09
C SER A 47 -13.07 0.29 -8.82
N LYS A 48 -12.47 0.20 -7.63
CA LYS A 48 -13.16 0.34 -6.33
C LYS A 48 -12.96 1.71 -5.71
N CYS A 49 -11.73 2.17 -5.56
CA CYS A 49 -11.43 3.44 -4.90
C CYS A 49 -10.93 4.54 -5.85
N SER A 50 -10.82 4.27 -7.15
CA SER A 50 -10.31 5.22 -8.15
C SER A 50 -8.86 5.70 -7.92
N ALA A 51 -8.05 4.94 -7.17
CA ALA A 51 -6.61 5.18 -7.05
C ALA A 51 -5.92 5.09 -8.41
N LEU A 52 -5.08 6.08 -8.71
CA LEU A 52 -4.43 6.26 -10.01
C LEU A 52 -2.97 5.78 -10.00
N TYR A 53 -2.62 4.95 -10.99
CA TYR A 53 -1.27 4.40 -11.17
C TYR A 53 -0.78 4.61 -12.62
N CYS A 54 0.49 4.97 -12.80
CA CYS A 54 1.11 4.91 -14.13
C CYS A 54 1.29 3.45 -14.57
N GLY A 55 1.45 3.21 -15.88
CA GLY A 55 1.58 1.86 -16.43
C GLY A 55 2.63 0.99 -15.74
N ASN A 56 3.81 1.55 -15.46
CA ASN A 56 4.90 0.82 -14.80
C ASN A 56 4.52 0.42 -13.37
N CYS A 57 3.99 1.35 -12.57
CA CYS A 57 3.56 1.04 -11.21
C CYS A 57 2.38 0.08 -11.17
N ALA A 58 1.43 0.20 -12.10
CA ALA A 58 0.32 -0.74 -12.22
C ALA A 58 0.82 -2.17 -12.49
N GLN A 59 1.76 -2.32 -13.44
CA GLN A 59 2.35 -3.62 -13.75
C GLN A 59 3.12 -4.20 -12.56
N SER A 60 3.92 -3.38 -11.86
CA SER A 60 4.63 -3.82 -10.65
C SER A 60 3.66 -4.27 -9.56
N LEU A 61 2.57 -3.53 -9.33
CA LEU A 61 1.57 -3.92 -8.35
C LEU A 61 0.88 -5.23 -8.76
N ILE A 62 0.56 -5.45 -10.03
CA ILE A 62 -0.02 -6.72 -10.52
C ILE A 62 0.89 -7.91 -10.23
N GLN A 63 2.22 -7.74 -10.34
CA GLN A 63 3.17 -8.84 -10.19
C GLN A 63 3.55 -9.11 -8.74
N LEU A 64 3.77 -8.05 -7.96
CA LEU A 64 4.32 -8.16 -6.59
C LEU A 64 3.21 -8.23 -5.55
N GLU A 65 2.32 -7.23 -5.54
CA GLU A 65 1.32 -7.01 -4.47
C GLU A 65 -0.02 -7.68 -4.80
N LYS A 66 -0.34 -7.78 -6.09
CA LYS A 66 -1.60 -8.26 -6.68
C LYS A 66 -2.86 -7.48 -6.25
N ALA A 67 -2.68 -6.43 -5.43
CA ALA A 67 -3.73 -5.62 -4.85
C ALA A 67 -3.43 -4.12 -4.92
N CYS A 68 -4.51 -3.33 -4.91
CA CYS A 68 -4.48 -1.88 -4.84
C CYS A 68 -3.88 -1.43 -3.49
N TRP A 69 -2.88 -0.55 -3.54
CA TRP A 69 -2.29 0.00 -2.32
C TRP A 69 -3.26 0.78 -1.42
N ALA A 70 -4.34 1.35 -1.99
CA ALA A 70 -5.28 2.18 -1.24
C ALA A 70 -6.43 1.39 -0.60
N CYS A 71 -6.97 0.37 -1.28
CA CYS A 71 -8.17 -0.35 -0.82
C CYS A 71 -8.04 -1.87 -0.77
N ASN A 72 -6.84 -2.40 -1.04
CA ASN A 72 -6.52 -3.82 -1.08
C ASN A 72 -7.33 -4.66 -2.09
N GLU A 73 -8.12 -4.01 -2.96
CA GLU A 73 -8.85 -4.68 -4.04
C GLU A 73 -7.87 -5.35 -5.01
N ALA A 74 -8.20 -6.55 -5.47
CA ALA A 74 -7.44 -7.24 -6.50
C ALA A 74 -7.29 -6.34 -7.74
N ILE A 75 -6.07 -6.11 -8.19
CA ILE A 75 -5.85 -5.35 -9.43
C ILE A 75 -6.19 -6.20 -10.65
N ASP A 76 -5.81 -7.47 -10.59
CA ASP A 76 -6.13 -8.46 -11.60
C ASP A 76 -6.96 -9.57 -10.94
N LYS A 77 -8.26 -9.58 -11.23
CA LYS A 77 -9.20 -10.56 -10.66
C LYS A 77 -8.93 -12.00 -11.11
N SER A 78 -8.13 -12.18 -12.15
CA SER A 78 -7.68 -13.52 -12.58
C SER A 78 -6.53 -14.06 -11.74
N LYS A 79 -5.90 -13.23 -10.89
CA LYS A 79 -4.74 -13.60 -10.07
C LYS A 79 -5.11 -13.64 -8.58
N PRO A 80 -4.55 -14.60 -7.81
CA PRO A 80 -4.82 -14.71 -6.39
C PRO A 80 -4.14 -13.58 -5.61
N VAL A 81 -4.89 -12.83 -4.80
CA VAL A 81 -4.32 -11.76 -3.94
C VAL A 81 -3.56 -12.37 -2.77
N LYS A 82 -2.35 -11.86 -2.50
CA LYS A 82 -1.60 -12.22 -1.29
C LYS A 82 -1.88 -11.16 -0.22
N LEU A 83 -2.92 -11.38 0.58
CA LEU A 83 -3.13 -10.57 1.79
C LEU A 83 -2.20 -11.13 2.87
N GLU A 84 -1.22 -10.36 3.31
CA GLU A 84 -0.47 -10.70 4.52
C GLU A 84 -1.45 -10.65 5.69
N LYS A 85 -1.59 -11.77 6.41
CA LYS A 85 -2.37 -11.83 7.63
C LYS A 85 -1.68 -10.90 8.64
N GLU A 86 -2.46 -10.04 9.30
CA GLU A 86 -1.98 -9.29 10.46
C GLU A 86 -1.44 -10.31 11.48
N GLU A 87 -0.14 -10.28 11.76
CA GLU A 87 0.43 -11.04 12.86
C GLU A 87 -0.08 -10.42 14.15
N GLU A 88 -1.03 -11.10 14.79
CA GLU A 88 -1.56 -10.79 16.12
C GLU A 88 -0.38 -10.83 17.11
N PHE A 89 0.08 -9.65 17.54
CA PHE A 89 1.11 -9.55 18.57
C PHE A 89 0.48 -9.91 19.91
N ASP A 90 0.57 -11.18 20.31
CA ASP A 90 0.21 -11.65 21.64
C ASP A 90 1.01 -10.89 22.70
N VAL A 91 0.36 -9.94 23.36
CA VAL A 91 0.86 -9.30 24.56
C VAL A 91 0.78 -10.33 25.68
N LEU A 92 1.91 -10.96 26.02
CA LEU A 92 2.05 -11.71 27.26
C LEU A 92 1.96 -10.75 28.45
N THR A 93 0.76 -10.53 28.98
CA THR A 93 0.58 -9.96 30.31
C THR A 93 1.05 -11.00 31.33
N SER A 94 2.20 -10.74 31.94
CA SER A 94 2.63 -11.50 33.12
C SER A 94 2.00 -10.89 34.36
N ASP A 95 0.70 -11.11 34.55
CA ASP A 95 0.06 -11.01 35.86
C ASP A 95 0.30 -12.33 36.61
N LYS A 96 1.23 -12.30 37.56
CA LYS A 96 1.23 -13.24 38.69
C LYS A 96 1.24 -12.44 39.98
N ASP A 97 0.08 -11.91 40.32
CA ASP A 97 -0.26 -11.70 41.72
C ASP A 97 -0.68 -13.04 42.35
N LYS A 98 -0.08 -13.33 43.52
CA LYS A 98 -0.74 -13.78 44.77
C LYS A 98 -0.15 -15.05 45.45
N LYS A 99 0.63 -14.76 46.50
CA LYS A 99 0.49 -15.26 47.90
C LYS A 99 0.79 -16.74 48.22
N VAL A 100 1.88 -16.95 48.97
CA VAL A 100 1.92 -17.71 50.24
C VAL A 100 2.79 -16.93 51.22
#